data_AF-A0A8K0L957-F1
#
_entry.id   AF-A0A8K0L957-F1
#
_cell.length_a   1.000
_cell.length_b   1.000
_cell.length_c   1.000
_cell.angle_alpha   90.00
_cell.angle_beta   90.00
_cell.angle_gamma   90.00
#
_symmetry.space_group_name_H-M   'P 1'
#
loop_
_entity.id
_entity.type
_entity.pdbx_description
1 polymer ?
#
loop_
_entity_poly.entity_id
_entity_poly.type
_entity_poly.pdbx_seq_one_letter_code
_entity_poly.pdbx_strand_id
1 'polypeptide(L)'
;MPRPISPPPLKRRRLSPPTAPPSPDTLRIFAWNINGIGPFLPPAQKPITTFFSSTTTSPSPTSGPPKHSLRAFLARHNWPHLLLLQEVHISPTDHATQSAVRRAANPSPPSSSPSLPDPGPTYETHFTLPLHLPNARSSSTPPRRAHHGVLTLIRTDFLHSQKCTLSSPAWDHEGRFSITTTSGIDGWPRLSIWNVYALNGTDYPFRDPVTGEVKGTRHERKREVHALLQEEVRRLEAQGVQVVLAGDMNIARDVRDGWPNLRTRPMEHVVNREDFVGRFFEEGGGKEGLGMMDTFREVNGEEARGYSYRPRGVKWGSSCDRVDYVMVSKGLRGRVREAGILESGQERGPSDHVPVFATLEFGGGVKDGGEGVRTEDSKGHSGGKREADSGREDRSHGSQNDREETQSQGQDGTSRKRSRFSNGVS
;
A
#
# COMPACT_ATOMS: atom_id res chain seq x y z
N MET A 1 -30.12 -10.67 7.97
CA MET A 1 -28.76 -11.09 8.37
C MET A 1 -27.97 -11.57 7.15
N PRO A 2 -26.95 -10.85 6.65
CA PRO A 2 -26.15 -11.34 5.54
C PRO A 2 -25.31 -12.57 5.98
N ARG A 3 -25.50 -13.68 5.26
CA ARG A 3 -24.81 -14.95 5.49
C ARG A 3 -23.31 -14.78 5.21
N PRO A 4 -22.39 -15.28 6.06
CA PRO A 4 -20.96 -15.31 5.75
C PRO A 4 -20.69 -16.35 4.64
N ILE A 5 -19.86 -16.00 3.66
CA ILE A 5 -19.75 -16.72 2.38
C ILE A 5 -18.30 -17.07 2.03
N SER A 6 -17.68 -17.88 2.89
CA SER A 6 -16.45 -18.66 2.64
C SER A 6 -16.73 -20.10 3.12
N PRO A 7 -16.01 -21.14 2.64
CA PRO A 7 -16.25 -22.52 3.08
C PRO A 7 -16.13 -22.61 4.60
N PRO A 8 -16.92 -23.47 5.26
CA PRO A 8 -17.12 -23.39 6.71
C PRO A 8 -15.82 -23.76 7.44
N PRO A 9 -15.21 -22.87 8.24
CA PRO A 9 -14.17 -23.25 9.19
C PRO A 9 -14.81 -23.51 10.55
N LEU A 10 -14.34 -24.53 11.26
CA LEU A 10 -14.89 -25.03 12.53
C LEU A 10 -15.07 -23.98 13.64
N LYS A 11 -14.34 -22.86 13.62
CA LYS A 11 -14.54 -21.70 14.53
C LYS A 11 -14.05 -20.39 13.88
N ARG A 12 -14.87 -19.73 13.05
CA ARG A 12 -14.54 -18.36 12.58
C ARG A 12 -15.04 -17.33 13.60
N ARG A 13 -14.12 -16.63 14.26
CA ARG A 13 -14.43 -15.35 14.92
C ARG A 13 -14.71 -14.33 13.82
N ARG A 14 -15.95 -13.83 13.72
CA ARG A 14 -16.29 -12.74 12.78
C ARG A 14 -15.41 -11.55 13.13
N LEU A 15 -14.61 -11.09 12.19
CA LEU A 15 -13.91 -9.82 12.31
C LEU A 15 -14.95 -8.72 12.12
N SER A 16 -15.35 -8.11 13.22
CA SER A 16 -16.17 -6.91 13.19
C SER A 16 -15.34 -5.76 12.61
N PRO A 17 -15.93 -4.88 11.79
CA PRO A 17 -15.28 -3.66 11.37
C PRO A 17 -14.84 -2.83 12.60
N PRO A 18 -13.85 -1.94 12.47
CA PRO A 18 -13.44 -1.05 13.55
C PRO A 18 -14.65 -0.30 14.08
N THR A 19 -14.88 -0.36 15.39
CA THR A 19 -16.09 0.19 16.02
C THR A 19 -15.93 1.63 16.47
N ALA A 20 -14.71 2.06 16.77
CA ALA A 20 -14.42 3.43 17.22
C ALA A 20 -13.85 4.32 16.09
N PRO A 21 -14.11 5.63 16.09
CA PRO A 21 -13.40 6.58 15.24
C PRO A 21 -11.89 6.60 15.57
N PRO A 22 -11.01 6.87 14.58
CA PRO A 22 -9.59 7.00 14.83
C PRO A 22 -9.31 8.12 15.84
N SER A 23 -8.53 7.82 16.88
CA SER A 23 -8.02 8.83 17.82
C SER A 23 -6.82 9.58 17.22
N PRO A 24 -6.43 10.75 17.76
CA PRO A 24 -5.26 11.51 17.30
C PRO A 24 -3.94 10.72 17.30
N ASP A 25 -3.88 9.67 18.12
CA ASP A 25 -2.71 8.84 18.34
C ASP A 25 -2.71 7.55 17.52
N THR A 26 -3.66 7.41 16.58
CA THR A 26 -3.79 6.19 15.77
C THR A 26 -3.68 6.48 14.29
N LEU A 27 -3.20 5.50 13.53
CA LEU A 27 -3.25 5.50 12.07
C LEU A 27 -4.19 4.42 11.61
N ARG A 28 -5.19 4.77 10.79
CA ARG A 28 -6.10 3.78 10.22
C ARG A 28 -6.04 3.84 8.71
N ILE A 29 -5.63 2.73 8.12
CA ILE A 29 -5.41 2.59 6.68
C ILE A 29 -6.33 1.49 6.17
N PHE A 30 -7.02 1.78 5.07
CA PHE A 30 -7.68 0.79 4.23
C PHE A 30 -6.99 0.72 2.88
N ALA A 31 -6.84 -0.48 2.35
CA ALA A 31 -6.41 -0.70 0.97
C ALA A 31 -7.42 -1.57 0.23
N TRP A 32 -7.73 -1.20 -1.02
CA TRP A 32 -8.77 -1.85 -1.79
C TRP A 32 -8.56 -1.72 -3.30
N ASN A 33 -8.34 -2.85 -3.96
CA ASN A 33 -8.43 -2.93 -5.41
C ASN A 33 -9.91 -2.83 -5.81
N ILE A 34 -10.29 -1.70 -6.42
CA ILE A 34 -11.69 -1.41 -6.73
C ILE A 34 -12.09 -1.84 -8.13
N ASN A 35 -11.12 -2.24 -8.97
CA ASN A 35 -11.34 -2.70 -10.35
C ASN A 35 -12.26 -1.75 -11.13
N GLY A 36 -11.87 -0.48 -11.16
CA GLY A 36 -12.55 0.64 -11.80
C GLY A 36 -13.34 1.54 -10.87
N ILE A 37 -13.09 2.85 -10.95
CA ILE A 37 -13.73 3.85 -10.08
C ILE A 37 -15.20 4.14 -10.41
N GLY A 38 -15.61 3.92 -11.67
CA GLY A 38 -16.91 4.37 -12.19
C GLY A 38 -18.13 4.01 -11.31
N PRO A 39 -18.27 2.76 -10.85
CA PRO A 39 -19.39 2.35 -9.99
C PRO A 39 -19.51 3.07 -8.65
N PHE A 40 -18.46 3.73 -8.19
CA PHE A 40 -18.41 4.44 -6.90
C PHE A 40 -18.70 5.94 -7.02
N LEU A 41 -18.86 6.43 -8.24
CA LEU A 41 -19.13 7.83 -8.54
C LEU A 41 -20.63 8.03 -8.74
N PRO A 42 -21.15 9.23 -8.40
CA PRO A 42 -22.49 9.62 -8.81
C PRO A 42 -22.64 9.44 -10.33
N PRO A 43 -23.80 8.98 -10.81
CA PRO A 43 -24.03 8.85 -12.25
C PRO A 43 -23.74 10.20 -12.92
N ALA A 44 -22.81 10.19 -13.89
CA ALA A 44 -22.58 11.35 -14.72
C ALA A 44 -23.92 11.75 -15.34
N GLN A 45 -24.25 13.05 -15.34
CA GLN A 45 -25.42 13.54 -16.05
C GLN A 45 -25.36 12.98 -17.47
N LYS A 46 -26.44 12.31 -17.89
CA LYS A 46 -26.49 11.70 -19.22
C LYS A 46 -26.17 12.79 -20.25
N PRO A 47 -25.34 12.51 -21.26
CA PRO A 47 -25.06 13.48 -22.32
C PRO A 47 -26.39 14.02 -22.88
N ILE A 48 -26.45 15.32 -23.15
CA ILE A 48 -27.66 15.99 -23.70
C ILE A 48 -28.15 15.27 -24.97
N THR A 49 -27.27 14.59 -25.71
CA THR A 49 -27.61 13.77 -26.88
C THR A 49 -28.58 12.62 -26.59
N THR A 50 -28.66 12.14 -25.35
CA THR A 50 -29.66 11.14 -24.93
C THR A 50 -31.09 11.70 -24.88
N PHE A 51 -31.26 13.03 -24.81
CA PHE A 51 -32.58 13.68 -24.93
C PHE A 51 -33.06 13.78 -26.37
N PHE A 52 -32.20 13.58 -27.37
CA PHE A 52 -32.54 13.64 -28.79
C PHE A 52 -32.70 12.27 -29.45
N SER A 53 -32.57 11.17 -28.70
CA SER A 53 -32.84 9.82 -29.21
C SER A 53 -34.32 9.49 -29.01
N SER A 54 -35.07 9.41 -30.11
CA SER A 54 -36.49 9.11 -30.14
C SER A 54 -36.79 7.68 -29.64
N THR A 55 -37.65 7.65 -28.61
CA THR A 55 -38.67 6.63 -28.32
C THR A 55 -38.31 5.16 -28.62
N THR A 56 -37.69 4.48 -27.66
CA THR A 56 -38.05 3.08 -27.37
C THR A 56 -37.88 2.81 -25.88
N THR A 57 -38.93 2.20 -25.33
CA THR A 57 -39.23 1.88 -23.93
C THR A 57 -37.98 1.64 -23.07
N SER A 58 -37.56 2.67 -22.31
CA SER A 58 -36.44 2.58 -21.39
C SER A 58 -36.94 2.29 -19.96
N PRO A 59 -36.27 1.41 -19.20
CA PRO A 59 -36.64 1.11 -17.83
C PRO A 59 -36.54 2.37 -16.95
N SER A 60 -37.49 2.52 -16.03
CA SER A 60 -37.59 3.64 -15.11
C SER A 60 -36.23 3.98 -14.45
N PRO A 61 -35.84 5.26 -14.35
CA PRO A 61 -34.61 5.63 -13.66
C PRO A 61 -34.77 5.28 -12.18
N THR A 62 -34.00 4.30 -11.71
CA THR A 62 -33.82 4.11 -10.27
C THR A 62 -33.05 5.32 -9.74
N SER A 63 -33.77 6.33 -9.29
CA SER A 63 -33.30 7.57 -8.65
C SER A 63 -32.72 7.34 -7.25
N GLY A 64 -32.32 6.11 -6.93
CA GLY A 64 -31.70 5.78 -5.66
C GLY A 64 -30.27 6.31 -5.58
N PRO A 65 -29.77 6.60 -4.36
CA PRO A 65 -28.35 6.88 -4.15
C PRO A 65 -27.50 5.75 -4.76
N PRO A 66 -26.28 6.06 -5.25
CA PRO A 66 -25.42 5.04 -5.84
C PRO A 66 -25.26 3.88 -4.84
N LYS A 67 -25.54 2.65 -5.32
CA LYS A 67 -25.52 1.43 -4.49
C LYS A 67 -24.18 1.25 -3.76
N HIS A 68 -23.12 1.81 -4.31
CA HIS A 68 -21.78 1.87 -3.74
C HIS A 68 -21.28 3.31 -3.84
N SER A 69 -20.89 3.92 -2.72
CA SER A 69 -20.44 5.31 -2.64
C SER A 69 -19.15 5.38 -1.85
N LEU A 70 -18.16 6.15 -2.36
CA LEU A 70 -16.91 6.42 -1.63
C LEU A 70 -17.19 7.05 -0.27
N ARG A 71 -18.00 8.12 -0.22
CA ARG A 71 -18.38 8.76 1.04
C ARG A 71 -19.06 7.79 2.00
N ALA A 72 -19.98 6.96 1.49
CA ALA A 72 -20.67 5.99 2.33
C ALA A 72 -19.71 4.93 2.88
N PHE A 73 -18.70 4.51 2.11
CA PHE A 73 -17.64 3.64 2.60
C PHE A 73 -16.83 4.31 3.72
N LEU A 74 -16.36 5.53 3.49
CA LEU A 74 -15.60 6.30 4.48
C LEU A 74 -16.40 6.48 5.78
N ALA A 75 -17.68 6.83 5.68
CA ALA A 75 -18.57 6.96 6.84
C ALA A 75 -18.74 5.65 7.62
N ARG A 76 -19.01 4.54 6.92
CA ARG A 76 -19.21 3.22 7.57
C ARG A 76 -17.98 2.71 8.30
N HIS A 77 -16.80 3.12 7.86
CA HIS A 77 -15.51 2.72 8.46
C HIS A 77 -14.92 3.81 9.36
N ASN A 78 -15.78 4.69 9.86
CA ASN A 78 -15.47 5.75 10.81
C ASN A 78 -14.37 6.70 10.33
N TRP A 79 -14.40 7.10 9.06
CA TRP A 79 -13.54 8.12 8.49
C TRP A 79 -12.03 7.83 8.68
N PRO A 80 -11.50 6.76 8.05
CA PRO A 80 -10.10 6.38 8.20
C PRO A 80 -9.15 7.50 7.76
N HIS A 81 -7.92 7.49 8.27
CA HIS A 81 -6.90 8.47 7.91
C HIS A 81 -6.52 8.35 6.42
N LEU A 82 -6.40 7.12 5.91
CA LEU A 82 -6.11 6.86 4.51
C LEU A 82 -7.03 5.78 3.93
N LEU A 83 -7.49 6.01 2.70
CA LEU A 83 -8.08 5.00 1.82
C LEU A 83 -7.25 4.90 0.54
N LEU A 84 -6.62 3.75 0.35
CA LEU A 84 -5.69 3.44 -0.73
C LEU A 84 -6.41 2.57 -1.77
N LEU A 85 -6.67 3.13 -2.96
CA LEU A 85 -7.43 2.47 -4.01
C LEU A 85 -6.50 2.06 -5.16
N GLN A 86 -6.64 0.81 -5.62
CA GLN A 86 -5.91 0.25 -6.76
C GLN A 86 -6.85 -0.04 -7.94
N GLU A 87 -6.30 -0.15 -9.15
CA GLU A 87 -7.03 -0.33 -10.40
C GLU A 87 -8.15 0.71 -10.60
N VAL A 88 -7.83 1.99 -10.43
CA VAL A 88 -8.87 3.04 -10.55
C VAL A 88 -9.38 3.19 -11.99
N HIS A 89 -8.60 2.76 -12.98
CA HIS A 89 -8.91 2.83 -14.42
C HIS A 89 -9.22 4.24 -14.92
N ILE A 90 -8.48 5.23 -14.43
CA ILE A 90 -8.62 6.65 -14.79
C ILE A 90 -7.49 7.05 -15.74
N SER A 91 -7.83 7.66 -16.88
CA SER A 91 -6.82 8.27 -17.76
C SER A 91 -6.23 9.52 -17.10
N PRO A 92 -4.93 9.82 -17.23
CA PRO A 92 -4.34 11.08 -16.79
C PRO A 92 -5.07 12.32 -17.31
N THR A 93 -5.65 12.23 -18.51
CA THR A 93 -6.40 13.30 -19.19
C THR A 93 -7.90 13.34 -18.84
N ASP A 94 -8.40 12.37 -18.08
CA ASP A 94 -9.81 12.32 -17.66
C ASP A 94 -10.05 13.17 -16.40
N HIS A 95 -9.93 14.49 -16.57
CA HIS A 95 -10.15 15.46 -15.50
C HIS A 95 -11.59 15.47 -14.98
N ALA A 96 -12.55 15.04 -15.80
CA ALA A 96 -13.95 14.96 -15.41
C ALA A 96 -14.16 13.87 -14.36
N THR A 97 -13.63 12.66 -14.59
CA THR A 97 -13.68 11.56 -13.62
C THR A 97 -12.86 11.90 -12.37
N GLN A 98 -11.67 12.48 -12.51
CA GLN A 98 -10.87 12.93 -11.35
C GLN A 98 -11.64 13.95 -10.48
N SER A 99 -12.35 14.89 -11.10
CA SER A 99 -13.18 15.86 -10.38
C SER A 99 -14.41 15.22 -9.74
N ALA A 100 -15.01 14.21 -10.39
CA ALA A 100 -16.12 13.45 -9.81
C ALA A 100 -15.67 12.64 -8.57
N VAL A 101 -14.45 12.08 -8.57
CA VAL A 101 -13.85 11.44 -7.39
C VAL A 101 -13.72 12.43 -6.23
N ARG A 102 -13.14 13.61 -6.47
CA ARG A 102 -12.99 14.67 -5.45
C ARG A 102 -14.32 15.02 -4.79
N ARG A 103 -15.38 15.16 -5.58
CA ARG A 103 -16.73 15.41 -5.07
C ARG A 103 -17.32 14.20 -4.34
N ALA A 104 -17.11 12.98 -4.85
CA ALA A 104 -17.68 11.76 -4.27
C ALA A 104 -17.05 11.39 -2.92
N ALA A 105 -15.82 11.84 -2.63
CA ALA A 105 -15.15 11.62 -1.35
C ALA A 105 -15.52 12.65 -0.28
N ASN A 106 -16.05 13.81 -0.67
CA ASN A 106 -16.25 14.97 0.20
C ASN A 106 -17.75 15.31 0.37
N PRO A 107 -18.13 16.01 1.45
CA PRO A 107 -19.50 16.48 1.59
C PRO A 107 -19.87 17.42 0.43
N SER A 108 -21.10 17.33 -0.05
CA SER A 108 -21.63 18.32 -0.97
C SER A 108 -21.56 19.70 -0.33
N PRO A 109 -21.27 20.77 -1.09
CA PRO A 109 -21.38 22.12 -0.56
C PRO A 109 -22.77 22.31 0.03
N PRO A 110 -22.91 23.09 1.12
CA PRO A 110 -24.19 23.26 1.80
C PRO A 110 -25.20 23.83 0.81
N SER A 111 -26.11 22.98 0.31
CA SER A 111 -27.35 23.45 -0.27
C SER A 111 -28.15 24.08 0.86
N SER A 112 -28.97 25.09 0.56
CA SER A 112 -29.81 25.86 1.48
C SER A 112 -30.85 25.06 2.31
N SER A 113 -30.70 23.74 2.42
CA SER A 113 -31.53 22.83 3.21
C SER A 113 -30.85 22.50 4.55
N PRO A 114 -31.60 22.47 5.67
CA PRO A 114 -31.03 22.35 7.00
C PRO A 114 -30.33 21.01 7.25
N SER A 115 -29.01 21.11 7.38
CA SER A 115 -28.05 20.33 8.18
C SER A 115 -28.33 18.84 8.44
N LEU A 116 -27.54 17.98 7.79
CA LEU A 116 -27.15 16.71 8.41
C LEU A 116 -26.26 17.02 9.64
N PRO A 117 -26.43 16.31 10.76
CA PRO A 117 -25.84 16.67 12.06
C PRO A 117 -24.30 16.60 12.14
N ASP A 118 -23.62 16.01 11.15
CA ASP A 118 -22.17 16.13 10.95
C ASP A 118 -21.85 15.70 9.50
N PRO A 119 -21.33 16.59 8.63
CA PRO A 119 -20.96 16.21 7.26
C PRO A 119 -19.78 15.22 7.22
N GLY A 120 -19.06 15.03 8.33
CA GLY A 120 -17.82 14.27 8.44
C GLY A 120 -16.61 15.04 7.88
N PRO A 121 -15.38 14.52 8.07
CA PRO A 121 -14.14 15.18 7.66
C PRO A 121 -13.99 15.23 6.14
N THR A 122 -13.16 16.16 5.64
CA THR A 122 -12.80 16.22 4.22
C THR A 122 -11.59 15.33 3.90
N TYR A 123 -11.44 15.00 2.63
CA TYR A 123 -10.34 14.21 2.10
C TYR A 123 -9.71 14.93 0.90
N GLU A 124 -8.38 14.97 0.90
CA GLU A 124 -7.61 15.27 -0.30
C GLU A 124 -7.41 14.02 -1.15
N THR A 125 -7.39 14.20 -2.46
CA THR A 125 -7.33 13.10 -3.43
C THR A 125 -6.06 13.20 -4.26
N HIS A 126 -5.25 12.16 -4.25
CA HIS A 126 -3.99 12.13 -4.99
C HIS A 126 -3.96 10.94 -5.93
N PHE A 127 -3.72 11.21 -7.21
CA PHE A 127 -3.72 10.21 -8.26
C PHE A 127 -2.29 9.96 -8.72
N THR A 128 -1.91 8.69 -8.82
CA THR A 128 -0.76 8.26 -9.62
C THR A 128 -1.31 7.43 -10.77
N LEU A 129 -1.32 8.02 -11.97
CA LEU A 129 -1.94 7.44 -13.16
C LEU A 129 -0.86 7.06 -14.18
N PRO A 130 -1.08 6.01 -14.99
CA PRO A 130 -0.09 5.56 -15.96
C PRO A 130 0.24 6.67 -16.96
N LEU A 131 1.53 7.01 -17.05
CA LEU A 131 2.03 8.01 -18.00
C LEU A 131 2.22 7.41 -19.40
N HIS A 132 2.45 6.10 -19.49
CA HIS A 132 2.89 5.45 -20.73
C HIS A 132 1.91 4.37 -21.23
N LEU A 133 1.51 4.50 -22.50
CA LEU A 133 0.55 3.64 -23.17
C LEU A 133 1.03 2.21 -23.53
N PRO A 134 2.33 1.91 -23.80
CA PRO A 134 2.73 0.59 -24.31
C PRO A 134 2.39 -0.57 -23.36
N ASN A 135 2.57 -0.38 -22.05
CA ASN A 135 2.24 -1.38 -21.02
C ASN A 135 0.87 -1.13 -20.37
N ALA A 136 0.26 0.03 -20.63
CA ALA A 136 -1.03 0.42 -20.07
C ALA A 136 -2.22 0.01 -20.96
N ARG A 137 -2.00 -0.79 -22.02
CA ARG A 137 -3.04 -1.30 -22.93
C ARG A 137 -3.07 -2.83 -22.89
N SER A 138 -4.24 -3.42 -22.64
CA SER A 138 -4.53 -4.80 -23.04
C SER A 138 -5.01 -4.82 -24.49
N SER A 139 -4.64 -5.85 -25.25
CA SER A 139 -5.21 -6.12 -26.57
C SER A 139 -6.73 -6.34 -26.54
N SER A 140 -7.31 -6.61 -25.37
CA SER A 140 -8.72 -6.96 -25.18
C SER A 140 -9.65 -5.80 -24.81
N THR A 141 -9.14 -4.56 -24.69
CA THR A 141 -9.93 -3.43 -24.14
C THR A 141 -9.91 -2.25 -25.11
N PRO A 142 -11.04 -1.53 -25.28
CA PRO A 142 -11.09 -0.39 -26.19
C PRO A 142 -9.95 0.60 -25.91
N PRO A 143 -9.38 1.25 -26.94
CA PRO A 143 -8.15 2.06 -26.86
C PRO A 143 -8.19 3.29 -25.93
N ARG A 144 -9.28 3.49 -25.18
CA ARG A 144 -9.54 4.65 -24.32
C ARG A 144 -9.50 4.37 -22.81
N ARG A 145 -9.32 3.14 -22.34
CA ARG A 145 -9.25 2.85 -20.89
C ARG A 145 -7.83 2.58 -20.44
N ALA A 146 -7.38 3.35 -19.45
CA ALA A 146 -6.19 3.04 -18.68
C ALA A 146 -6.46 1.77 -17.85
N HIS A 147 -5.52 0.83 -17.86
CA HIS A 147 -5.64 -0.46 -17.20
C HIS A 147 -5.21 -0.47 -15.74
N HIS A 148 -4.45 0.54 -15.33
CA HIS A 148 -3.83 0.61 -14.01
C HIS A 148 -4.12 1.99 -13.41
N GLY A 149 -3.40 2.34 -12.35
CA GLY A 149 -3.56 3.60 -11.64
C GLY A 149 -3.94 3.37 -10.19
N VAL A 150 -3.37 4.17 -9.31
CA VAL A 150 -3.69 4.19 -7.89
C VAL A 150 -4.22 5.57 -7.47
N LEU A 151 -5.09 5.58 -6.48
CA LEU A 151 -5.66 6.78 -5.87
C LEU A 151 -5.52 6.67 -4.35
N THR A 152 -4.98 7.70 -3.74
CA THR A 152 -4.88 7.82 -2.29
C THR A 152 -5.79 8.96 -1.83
N LEU A 153 -6.75 8.63 -0.95
CA LEU A 153 -7.57 9.60 -0.24
C LEU A 153 -6.97 9.80 1.16
N ILE A 154 -6.59 11.02 1.50
CA ILE A 154 -5.99 11.37 2.80
C ILE A 154 -6.94 12.32 3.52
N ARG A 155 -7.27 11.99 4.77
CA ARG A 155 -8.09 12.88 5.62
C ARG A 155 -7.35 14.20 5.84
N THR A 156 -8.01 15.33 5.56
CA THR A 156 -7.36 16.65 5.48
C THR A 156 -6.71 17.08 6.80
N ASP A 157 -7.33 16.75 7.94
CA ASP A 157 -6.77 17.02 9.26
C ASP A 157 -5.45 16.26 9.49
N PHE A 158 -5.39 14.98 9.11
CA PHE A 158 -4.19 14.14 9.20
C PHE A 158 -3.10 14.61 8.25
N LEU A 159 -3.46 14.95 7.01
CA LEU A 159 -2.53 15.52 6.02
C LEU A 159 -1.80 16.74 6.58
N HIS A 160 -2.54 17.66 7.22
CA HIS A 160 -1.95 18.86 7.81
C HIS A 160 -1.23 18.58 9.12
N SER A 161 -1.82 17.83 10.04
CA SER A 161 -1.25 17.59 11.37
C SER A 161 0.04 16.77 11.30
N GLN A 162 0.16 15.84 10.35
CA GLN A 162 1.38 15.06 10.13
C GLN A 162 2.26 15.60 9.02
N LYS A 163 1.92 16.78 8.47
CA LYS A 163 2.61 17.46 7.38
C LYS A 163 2.99 16.48 6.26
N CYS A 164 1.98 15.75 5.76
CA CYS A 164 2.25 14.69 4.81
C CYS A 164 2.69 15.26 3.47
N THR A 165 3.67 14.61 2.85
CA THR A 165 4.12 14.88 1.48
C THR A 165 3.82 13.67 0.61
N LEU A 166 3.62 13.91 -0.69
CA LEU A 166 3.30 12.84 -1.64
C LEU A 166 4.31 12.76 -2.76
N SER A 167 4.61 11.54 -3.17
CA SER A 167 5.50 11.24 -4.28
C SER A 167 5.15 9.89 -4.92
N SER A 168 5.87 9.54 -5.99
CA SER A 168 5.90 8.20 -6.57
C SER A 168 7.36 7.80 -6.80
N PRO A 169 7.68 6.50 -6.82
CA PRO A 169 9.03 6.05 -7.18
C PRO A 169 9.37 6.46 -8.61
N ALA A 170 10.62 6.87 -8.84
CA ALA A 170 11.08 7.29 -10.16
C ALA A 170 11.01 6.17 -11.21
N TRP A 171 11.11 4.91 -10.77
CA TRP A 171 11.04 3.72 -11.62
C TRP A 171 9.60 3.28 -11.95
N ASP A 172 8.57 3.91 -11.36
CA ASP A 172 7.17 3.60 -11.65
C ASP A 172 6.60 4.47 -12.76
N HIS A 173 6.56 3.91 -13.96
CA HIS A 173 5.97 4.55 -15.14
C HIS A 173 4.52 4.09 -15.42
N GLU A 174 4.02 3.11 -14.66
CA GLU A 174 2.71 2.48 -14.86
C GLU A 174 1.64 3.02 -13.89
N GLY A 175 2.00 3.93 -12.98
CA GLY A 175 1.09 4.51 -12.00
C GLY A 175 0.59 3.47 -10.99
N ARG A 176 1.49 2.59 -10.55
CA ARG A 176 1.21 1.47 -9.65
C ARG A 176 1.50 1.77 -8.19
N PHE A 177 2.25 2.85 -7.92
CA PHE A 177 2.74 3.18 -6.60
C PHE A 177 2.51 4.65 -6.27
N SER A 178 1.96 4.93 -5.09
CA SER A 178 1.98 6.27 -4.51
C SER A 178 2.48 6.20 -3.08
N ILE A 179 3.24 7.21 -2.69
CA ILE A 179 3.90 7.29 -1.39
C ILE A 179 3.34 8.51 -0.66
N THR A 180 2.88 8.31 0.56
CA THR A 180 2.56 9.38 1.52
C THR A 180 3.57 9.33 2.65
N THR A 181 4.37 10.38 2.81
CA THR A 181 5.40 10.48 3.86
C THR A 181 4.96 11.44 4.94
N THR A 182 4.95 11.02 6.21
CA THR A 182 4.68 11.90 7.36
C THR A 182 5.97 12.57 7.84
N SER A 183 5.85 13.65 8.62
CA SER A 183 7.00 14.31 9.25
C SER A 183 7.46 13.65 10.56
N GLY A 184 6.64 12.80 11.18
CA GLY A 184 6.96 12.16 12.46
C GLY A 184 6.93 13.15 13.64
N ILE A 185 5.79 13.80 13.85
CA ILE A 185 5.59 14.81 14.90
C ILE A 185 4.52 14.36 15.90
N ASP A 186 4.48 14.99 17.07
CA ASP A 186 3.54 14.68 18.14
C ASP A 186 3.60 13.21 18.63
N GLY A 187 4.83 12.69 18.78
CA GLY A 187 5.07 11.32 19.24
C GLY A 187 4.95 10.24 18.15
N TRP A 188 4.62 10.63 16.91
CA TRP A 188 4.61 9.70 15.78
C TRP A 188 6.01 9.46 15.23
N PRO A 189 6.34 8.22 14.82
CA PRO A 189 7.51 7.99 14.00
C PRO A 189 7.32 8.63 12.62
N ARG A 190 8.43 8.91 11.93
CA ARG A 190 8.38 9.26 10.51
C ARG A 190 7.94 8.04 9.72
N LEU A 191 6.84 8.17 8.96
CA LEU A 191 6.25 7.07 8.20
C LEU A 191 6.41 7.31 6.70
N SER A 192 6.58 6.22 5.95
CA SER A 192 6.38 6.15 4.51
C SER A 192 5.28 5.12 4.22
N ILE A 193 4.11 5.60 3.80
CA ILE A 193 2.91 4.80 3.57
C ILE A 193 2.70 4.66 2.06
N TRP A 194 2.74 3.42 1.57
CA TRP A 194 2.69 3.09 0.16
C TRP A 194 1.34 2.49 -0.21
N ASN A 195 0.71 3.07 -1.23
CA ASN A 195 -0.39 2.48 -1.97
C ASN A 195 0.19 1.64 -3.12
N VAL A 196 0.01 0.32 -3.05
CA VAL A 196 0.68 -0.63 -3.94
C VAL A 196 -0.31 -1.35 -4.85
N TYR A 197 -0.08 -1.30 -6.16
CA TYR A 197 -0.69 -2.17 -7.16
C TYR A 197 0.37 -2.94 -7.94
N ALA A 198 0.87 -4.03 -7.34
CA ALA A 198 1.91 -4.86 -7.92
C ALA A 198 1.43 -5.56 -9.20
N LEU A 199 2.36 -5.97 -10.05
CA LEU A 199 2.03 -6.65 -11.31
C LEU A 199 1.40 -8.03 -11.04
N ASN A 200 0.33 -8.37 -11.76
CA ASN A 200 -0.23 -9.74 -11.73
C ASN A 200 0.80 -10.80 -12.17
N GLY A 201 1.65 -10.47 -13.16
CA GLY A 201 2.60 -11.39 -13.79
C GLY A 201 1.93 -12.23 -14.87
N THR A 202 2.47 -12.20 -16.08
CA THR A 202 1.94 -12.91 -17.27
C THR A 202 3.08 -13.15 -18.27
N ASP A 203 2.90 -14.07 -19.21
CA ASP A 203 3.84 -14.28 -20.33
C ASP A 203 3.81 -13.15 -21.37
N TYR A 204 2.90 -12.18 -21.25
CA TYR A 204 2.92 -11.00 -22.12
C TYR A 204 4.25 -10.24 -22.00
N PRO A 205 4.76 -9.71 -23.13
CA PRO A 205 6.01 -8.95 -23.13
C PRO A 205 5.87 -7.70 -22.28
N PHE A 206 6.88 -7.43 -21.46
CA PHE A 206 7.08 -6.14 -20.84
C PHE A 206 7.88 -5.24 -21.79
N ARG A 207 7.45 -4.00 -21.98
CA ARG A 207 8.14 -3.03 -22.84
C ARG A 207 8.80 -1.94 -22.01
N ASP A 208 9.98 -1.50 -22.41
CA ASP A 208 10.60 -0.32 -21.82
C ASP A 208 9.66 0.90 -21.97
N PRO A 209 9.40 1.66 -20.88
CA PRO A 209 8.46 2.77 -20.93
C PRO A 209 8.96 3.96 -21.77
N VAL A 210 10.27 4.08 -21.98
CA VAL A 210 10.92 5.16 -22.75
C VAL A 210 11.10 4.74 -24.21
N THR A 211 11.68 3.56 -24.48
CA THR A 211 12.03 3.11 -25.84
C THR A 211 10.94 2.27 -26.51
N GLY A 212 10.05 1.63 -25.73
CA GLY A 212 9.03 0.69 -26.23
C GLY A 212 9.57 -0.70 -26.60
N GLU A 213 10.87 -0.93 -26.46
CA GLU A 213 11.53 -2.21 -26.72
C GLU A 213 11.09 -3.28 -25.73
N VAL A 214 11.02 -4.53 -26.17
CA VAL A 214 10.66 -5.65 -25.29
C VAL A 214 11.82 -5.96 -24.34
N LYS A 215 11.58 -5.83 -23.03
CA LYS A 215 12.50 -6.14 -21.93
C LYS A 215 11.99 -7.33 -21.12
N GLY A 216 11.84 -8.47 -21.80
CA GLY A 216 11.36 -9.71 -21.18
C GLY A 216 9.84 -9.76 -21.01
N THR A 217 9.39 -10.47 -19.99
CA THR A 217 8.00 -10.76 -19.67
C THR A 217 7.50 -9.96 -18.47
N ARG A 218 6.17 -9.93 -18.27
CA ARG A 218 5.60 -9.32 -17.06
C ARG A 218 5.90 -10.11 -15.78
N HIS A 219 6.23 -11.40 -15.87
CA HIS A 219 6.72 -12.17 -14.73
C HIS A 219 8.10 -11.69 -14.28
N GLU A 220 9.02 -11.46 -15.21
CA GLU A 220 10.35 -10.92 -14.90
C GLU A 220 10.26 -9.50 -14.34
N ARG A 221 9.45 -8.64 -14.97
CA ARG A 221 9.20 -7.29 -14.46
C ARG A 221 8.60 -7.30 -13.05
N LYS A 222 7.73 -8.26 -12.71
CA LYS A 222 7.18 -8.39 -11.37
C LYS A 222 8.27 -8.59 -10.32
N ARG A 223 9.21 -9.50 -10.57
CA ARG A 223 10.35 -9.76 -9.67
C ARG A 223 11.32 -8.58 -9.60
N GLU A 224 11.55 -7.90 -10.72
CA GLU A 224 12.35 -6.67 -10.74
C GLU A 224 11.70 -5.59 -9.85
N VAL A 225 10.38 -5.40 -9.95
CA VAL A 225 9.64 -4.47 -9.10
C VAL A 225 9.68 -4.87 -7.62
N HIS A 226 9.64 -6.17 -7.30
CA HIS A 226 9.87 -6.60 -5.91
C HIS A 226 11.27 -6.19 -5.42
N ALA A 227 12.30 -6.31 -6.25
CA ALA A 227 13.66 -5.92 -5.90
C ALA A 227 13.78 -4.42 -5.66
N LEU A 228 13.25 -3.60 -6.57
CA LEU A 228 13.23 -2.14 -6.46
C LEU A 228 12.46 -1.67 -5.22
N LEU A 229 11.31 -2.30 -4.95
CA LEU A 229 10.53 -2.01 -3.75
C LEU A 229 11.29 -2.41 -2.48
N GLN A 230 11.94 -3.58 -2.46
CA GLN A 230 12.75 -4.02 -1.32
C GLN A 230 13.90 -3.05 -1.02
N GLU A 231 14.63 -2.62 -2.06
CA GLU A 231 15.73 -1.67 -1.93
C GLU A 231 15.26 -0.33 -1.36
N GLU A 232 14.13 0.17 -1.84
CA GLU A 232 13.57 1.43 -1.35
C GLU A 232 13.11 1.34 0.11
N VAL A 233 12.49 0.23 0.52
CA VAL A 233 12.17 0.01 1.94
C VAL A 233 13.45 -0.01 2.78
N ARG A 234 14.48 -0.76 2.36
CA ARG A 234 15.75 -0.83 3.09
C ARG A 234 16.39 0.56 3.21
N ARG A 235 16.39 1.34 2.13
CA ARG A 235 16.90 2.72 2.10
C ARG A 235 16.15 3.62 3.09
N LEU A 236 14.83 3.49 3.16
CA LEU A 236 13.97 4.26 4.07
C LEU A 236 14.20 3.85 5.54
N GLU A 237 14.25 2.55 5.83
CA GLU A 237 14.51 2.04 7.18
C GLU A 237 15.90 2.47 7.68
N ALA A 238 16.92 2.45 6.83
CA ALA A 238 18.26 2.96 7.15
C ALA A 238 18.28 4.47 7.48
N GLN A 239 17.27 5.22 7.03
CA GLN A 239 17.08 6.64 7.34
C GLN A 239 16.17 6.86 8.57
N GLY A 240 15.84 5.80 9.31
CA GLY A 240 14.96 5.85 10.47
C GLY A 240 13.48 6.03 10.11
N VAL A 241 13.10 5.83 8.85
CA VAL A 241 11.70 5.92 8.39
C VAL A 241 11.05 4.56 8.53
N GLN A 242 9.88 4.51 9.19
CA GLN A 242 9.07 3.30 9.27
C GLN A 242 8.19 3.18 8.02
N VAL A 243 7.99 1.97 7.52
CA VAL A 243 7.34 1.75 6.23
C VAL A 243 6.05 0.96 6.40
N VAL A 244 5.01 1.38 5.68
CA VAL A 244 3.75 0.64 5.52
C VAL A 244 3.56 0.37 4.03
N LEU A 245 3.50 -0.89 3.62
CA LEU A 245 3.15 -1.29 2.25
C LEU A 245 1.72 -1.84 2.25
N ALA A 246 0.81 -1.18 1.55
CA ALA A 246 -0.61 -1.53 1.59
C ALA A 246 -1.26 -1.51 0.20
N GLY A 247 -1.95 -2.60 -0.15
CA GLY A 247 -2.59 -2.77 -1.45
C GLY A 247 -2.46 -4.18 -2.00
N ASP A 248 -2.74 -4.30 -3.30
CA ASP A 248 -2.73 -5.55 -4.05
C ASP A 248 -1.31 -5.92 -4.46
N MET A 249 -0.75 -6.93 -3.79
CA MET A 249 0.56 -7.50 -4.08
C MET A 249 0.50 -8.56 -5.19
N ASN A 250 -0.70 -8.96 -5.61
CA ASN A 250 -0.93 -10.00 -6.61
C ASN A 250 -0.24 -11.34 -6.29
N ILE A 251 -0.05 -11.66 -5.00
CA ILE A 251 0.60 -12.88 -4.52
C ILE A 251 -0.12 -13.41 -3.29
N ALA A 252 -0.54 -14.68 -3.33
CA ALA A 252 -0.88 -15.44 -2.14
C ALA A 252 0.40 -16.11 -1.60
N ARG A 253 0.75 -15.84 -0.34
CA ARG A 253 2.05 -16.23 0.26
C ARG A 253 2.16 -17.74 0.47
N ASP A 254 1.09 -18.40 0.90
CA ASP A 254 1.12 -19.83 1.20
C ASP A 254 -0.27 -20.48 1.10
N VAL A 255 -0.35 -21.78 1.44
CA VAL A 255 -1.55 -22.61 1.30
C VAL A 255 -2.77 -22.13 2.08
N ARG A 256 -2.56 -21.31 3.12
CA ARG A 256 -3.62 -20.70 3.92
C ARG A 256 -4.25 -19.51 3.18
N ASP A 257 -3.53 -18.93 2.23
CA ASP A 257 -3.90 -17.77 1.43
C ASP A 257 -4.55 -18.12 0.08
N GLY A 258 -4.74 -19.42 -0.22
CA GLY A 258 -5.46 -19.90 -1.40
C GLY A 258 -6.62 -20.83 -1.03
N TRP A 259 -7.69 -20.81 -1.82
CA TRP A 259 -8.79 -21.76 -1.74
C TRP A 259 -9.37 -22.08 -3.14
N PRO A 260 -9.70 -23.35 -3.46
CA PRO A 260 -9.50 -24.55 -2.63
C PRO A 260 -8.03 -24.93 -2.49
N ASN A 261 -7.20 -24.46 -3.41
CA ASN A 261 -5.76 -24.68 -3.41
C ASN A 261 -5.04 -23.37 -3.69
N LEU A 262 -3.79 -23.30 -3.27
CA LEU A 262 -2.87 -22.26 -3.70
C LEU A 262 -2.53 -22.42 -5.18
N ARG A 263 -2.49 -21.32 -5.93
CA ARG A 263 -2.11 -21.35 -7.35
C ARG A 263 -0.65 -21.76 -7.51
N THR A 264 -0.40 -22.84 -8.24
CA THR A 264 0.95 -23.35 -8.54
C THR A 264 1.23 -23.45 -10.03
N ARG A 265 0.25 -23.11 -10.88
CA ARG A 265 0.38 -23.12 -12.34
C ARG A 265 -0.10 -21.80 -12.93
N PRO A 266 0.66 -21.19 -13.87
CA PRO A 266 1.99 -21.62 -14.33
C PRO A 266 3.04 -21.60 -13.21
N MET A 267 4.18 -22.28 -13.44
CA MET A 267 5.28 -22.38 -12.46
C MET A 267 5.74 -21.00 -11.98
N GLU A 268 5.60 -19.98 -12.82
CA GLU A 268 5.85 -18.59 -12.49
C GLU A 268 5.07 -18.09 -11.26
N HIS A 269 3.90 -18.62 -10.93
CA HIS A 269 3.24 -18.27 -9.66
C HIS A 269 4.02 -18.73 -8.42
N VAL A 270 4.73 -19.86 -8.52
CA VAL A 270 5.60 -20.38 -7.45
C VAL A 270 6.84 -19.50 -7.34
N VAL A 271 7.53 -19.26 -8.47
CA VAL A 271 8.75 -18.43 -8.51
C VAL A 271 8.50 -17.01 -8.01
N ASN A 272 7.40 -16.38 -8.43
CA ASN A 272 7.07 -15.02 -7.98
C ASN A 272 6.73 -14.97 -6.49
N ARG A 273 6.10 -16.03 -5.94
CA ARG A 273 5.82 -16.15 -4.51
C ARG A 273 7.10 -16.33 -3.71
N GLU A 274 7.98 -17.24 -4.10
CA GLU A 274 9.27 -17.45 -3.43
C GLU A 274 10.09 -16.17 -3.41
N ASP A 275 10.14 -15.43 -4.53
CA ASP A 275 10.81 -14.13 -4.59
C ASP A 275 10.18 -13.10 -3.63
N PHE A 276 8.85 -13.00 -3.58
CA PHE A 276 8.15 -12.09 -2.67
C PHE A 276 8.36 -12.46 -1.19
N VAL A 277 8.21 -13.74 -0.85
CA VAL A 277 8.39 -14.23 0.53
C VAL A 277 9.83 -14.00 1.00
N GLY A 278 10.82 -14.38 0.19
CA GLY A 278 12.22 -14.22 0.53
C GLY A 278 12.67 -12.75 0.66
N ARG A 279 12.06 -11.83 -0.09
CA ARG A 279 12.40 -10.39 -0.02
C ARG A 279 11.72 -9.66 1.12
N PHE A 280 10.45 -9.95 1.38
CA PHE A 280 9.65 -9.15 2.31
C PHE A 280 9.48 -9.78 3.68
N PHE A 281 9.53 -11.11 3.83
CA PHE A 281 9.16 -11.78 5.09
C PHE A 281 10.28 -12.58 5.76
N GLU A 282 11.22 -13.14 5.00
CA GLU A 282 12.33 -13.90 5.59
C GLU A 282 13.36 -12.96 6.23
N GLU A 283 13.78 -13.25 7.46
CA GLU A 283 14.88 -12.53 8.11
C GLU A 283 16.19 -13.27 7.89
N GLY A 284 17.25 -12.57 7.49
CA GLY A 284 18.60 -13.15 7.43
C GLY A 284 18.81 -14.28 6.39
N GLY A 285 17.85 -14.51 5.49
CA GLY A 285 17.99 -15.44 4.36
C GLY A 285 18.88 -14.87 3.24
N GLY A 286 19.18 -15.69 2.22
CA GLY A 286 20.16 -15.38 1.17
C GLY A 286 19.91 -14.12 0.32
N LYS A 287 18.71 -13.51 0.37
CA LYS A 287 18.37 -12.22 -0.29
C LYS A 287 18.30 -11.03 0.69
N GLU A 288 18.73 -11.21 1.94
CA GLU A 288 18.62 -10.22 3.03
C GLU A 288 17.20 -9.65 3.15
N GLY A 289 16.22 -10.55 3.33
CA GLY A 289 14.82 -10.16 3.41
C GLY A 289 14.53 -9.16 4.54
N LEU A 290 13.51 -8.33 4.33
CA LEU A 290 13.17 -7.20 5.18
C LEU A 290 12.52 -7.61 6.51
N GLY A 291 12.04 -8.84 6.64
CA GLY A 291 11.28 -9.31 7.81
C GLY A 291 10.08 -8.43 8.14
N MET A 292 9.42 -7.89 7.13
CA MET A 292 8.18 -7.13 7.29
C MET A 292 7.10 -8.00 7.93
N MET A 293 6.24 -7.35 8.70
CA MET A 293 5.14 -8.00 9.39
C MET A 293 3.86 -7.96 8.55
N ASP A 294 3.22 -9.12 8.39
CA ASP A 294 1.86 -9.25 7.88
C ASP A 294 0.86 -8.92 8.99
N THR A 295 0.30 -7.71 8.96
CA THR A 295 -0.57 -7.21 10.05
C THR A 295 -1.79 -8.09 10.29
N PHE A 296 -2.33 -8.73 9.25
CA PHE A 296 -3.47 -9.63 9.38
C PHE A 296 -3.11 -10.87 10.21
N ARG A 297 -1.98 -11.52 9.92
CA ARG A 297 -1.53 -12.70 10.67
C ARG A 297 -1.08 -12.35 12.08
N GLU A 298 -0.45 -11.18 12.27
CA GLU A 298 -0.07 -10.69 13.60
C GLU A 298 -1.30 -10.61 14.53
N VAL A 299 -2.38 -9.98 14.07
CA VAL A 299 -3.57 -9.75 14.91
C VAL A 299 -4.45 -10.99 15.04
N ASN A 300 -4.53 -11.82 14.00
CA ASN A 300 -5.50 -12.92 13.93
C ASN A 300 -4.88 -14.29 14.23
N GLY A 301 -3.55 -14.35 14.35
CA GLY A 301 -2.79 -15.58 14.54
C GLY A 301 -2.32 -16.20 13.23
N GLU A 302 -1.22 -16.94 13.34
CA GLU A 302 -0.51 -17.50 12.20
C GLU A 302 -1.36 -18.47 11.36
N GLU A 303 -2.37 -19.13 11.96
CA GLU A 303 -3.25 -20.07 11.24
C GLU A 303 -4.53 -19.43 10.64
N ALA A 304 -4.77 -18.13 10.88
CA ALA A 304 -6.01 -17.46 10.46
C ALA A 304 -6.20 -17.37 8.93
N ARG A 305 -7.26 -17.97 8.38
CA ARG A 305 -7.60 -17.82 6.96
C ARG A 305 -8.46 -16.59 6.71
N GLY A 306 -8.16 -15.86 5.64
CA GLY A 306 -9.00 -14.80 5.09
C GLY A 306 -8.61 -14.54 3.64
N TYR A 307 -9.56 -14.05 2.83
CA TYR A 307 -9.37 -13.95 1.37
C TYR A 307 -9.82 -12.59 0.86
N SER A 308 -8.98 -11.95 0.06
CA SER A 308 -9.20 -10.60 -0.44
C SER A 308 -9.69 -10.59 -1.89
N TYR A 309 -9.29 -11.56 -2.72
CA TYR A 309 -9.66 -11.69 -4.13
C TYR A 309 -10.58 -12.87 -4.40
N ARG A 310 -11.60 -12.66 -5.24
CA ARG A 310 -12.53 -13.69 -5.70
C ARG A 310 -12.85 -13.53 -7.19
N PRO A 311 -12.50 -14.51 -8.04
CA PRO A 311 -12.68 -14.39 -9.47
C PRO A 311 -14.15 -14.19 -9.85
N ARG A 312 -14.36 -13.40 -10.91
CA ARG A 312 -15.69 -13.17 -11.48
C ARG A 312 -16.14 -14.41 -12.27
N GLY A 313 -17.45 -14.58 -12.42
CA GLY A 313 -18.03 -15.65 -13.23
C GLY A 313 -18.01 -17.04 -12.60
N VAL A 314 -17.39 -17.22 -11.43
CA VAL A 314 -17.49 -18.45 -10.64
C VAL A 314 -18.42 -18.28 -9.45
N LYS A 315 -18.88 -19.41 -8.88
CA LYS A 315 -19.69 -19.39 -7.66
C LYS A 315 -18.89 -18.68 -6.55
N TRP A 316 -19.50 -17.68 -5.94
CA TRP A 316 -18.83 -16.91 -4.89
C TRP A 316 -18.33 -17.84 -3.77
N GLY A 317 -17.06 -17.70 -3.42
CA GLY A 317 -16.40 -18.51 -2.38
C GLY A 317 -15.90 -19.88 -2.85
N SER A 318 -16.14 -20.27 -4.11
CA SER A 318 -15.61 -21.55 -4.63
C SER A 318 -14.13 -21.48 -4.99
N SER A 319 -13.59 -20.27 -5.24
CA SER A 319 -12.17 -20.00 -5.47
C SER A 319 -11.84 -18.64 -4.87
N CYS A 320 -10.77 -18.54 -4.10
CA CYS A 320 -10.38 -17.29 -3.44
C CYS A 320 -8.86 -17.25 -3.23
N ASP A 321 -8.29 -16.06 -3.21
CA ASP A 321 -6.90 -15.83 -2.83
C ASP A 321 -6.80 -14.64 -1.88
N ARG A 322 -5.80 -14.61 -1.01
CA ARG A 322 -5.38 -13.42 -0.26
C ARG A 322 -4.18 -12.81 -0.97
N VAL A 323 -4.41 -11.72 -1.68
CA VAL A 323 -3.39 -11.02 -2.48
C VAL A 323 -3.23 -9.57 -2.08
N ASP A 324 -4.16 -9.05 -1.27
CA ASP A 324 -4.13 -7.70 -0.73
C ASP A 324 -3.59 -7.74 0.71
N TYR A 325 -2.68 -6.83 1.03
CA TYR A 325 -1.99 -6.80 2.31
C TYR A 325 -1.95 -5.40 2.90
N VAL A 326 -1.78 -5.34 4.22
CA VAL A 326 -1.13 -4.23 4.89
C VAL A 326 0.08 -4.84 5.60
N MET A 327 1.28 -4.51 5.12
CA MET A 327 2.56 -4.97 5.68
C MET A 327 3.29 -3.80 6.31
N VAL A 328 3.99 -4.03 7.41
CA VAL A 328 4.69 -2.97 8.14
C VAL A 328 6.14 -3.33 8.42
N SER A 329 7.02 -2.33 8.48
CA SER A 329 8.42 -2.47 8.89
C SER A 329 8.53 -3.09 10.29
N LYS A 330 9.68 -3.71 10.57
CA LYS A 330 9.93 -4.36 11.88
C LYS A 330 9.73 -3.42 13.05
N GLY A 331 10.12 -2.15 12.92
CA GLY A 331 9.99 -1.14 13.98
C GLY A 331 8.54 -0.77 14.33
N LEU A 332 7.56 -1.21 13.53
CA LEU A 332 6.13 -1.06 13.82
C LEU A 332 5.52 -2.31 14.47
N ARG A 333 6.32 -3.37 14.71
CA ARG A 333 5.91 -4.54 15.50
C ARG A 333 5.47 -4.08 16.89
N GLY A 334 4.28 -4.51 17.32
CA GLY A 334 3.65 -4.08 18.58
C GLY A 334 2.85 -2.77 18.52
N ARG A 335 2.93 -2.01 17.41
CA ARG A 335 2.08 -0.82 17.17
C ARG A 335 0.76 -1.18 16.50
N VAL A 336 0.65 -2.36 15.89
CA VAL A 336 -0.57 -2.85 15.24
C VAL A 336 -1.60 -3.27 16.29
N ARG A 337 -2.78 -2.64 16.28
CA ARG A 337 -3.88 -2.92 17.22
C ARG A 337 -5.02 -3.71 16.60
N GLU A 338 -5.33 -3.38 15.35
CA GLU A 338 -6.39 -4.04 14.60
C GLU A 338 -5.88 -4.30 13.19
N ALA A 339 -6.27 -5.44 12.62
CA ALA A 339 -6.06 -5.73 11.21
C ALA A 339 -7.08 -6.77 10.74
N GLY A 340 -7.52 -6.65 9.50
CA GLY A 340 -8.58 -7.52 9.00
C GLY A 340 -8.84 -7.43 7.51
N ILE A 341 -9.72 -8.32 7.06
CA ILE A 341 -10.20 -8.41 5.68
C ILE A 341 -11.72 -8.33 5.71
N LEU A 342 -12.30 -7.38 4.98
CA LEU A 342 -13.73 -7.12 4.98
C LEU A 342 -14.50 -8.06 4.03
N GLU A 343 -14.51 -9.35 4.35
CA GLU A 343 -15.10 -10.42 3.53
C GLU A 343 -16.64 -10.45 3.50
N SER A 344 -17.27 -9.39 3.00
CA SER A 344 -18.71 -9.36 2.76
C SER A 344 -19.06 -8.86 1.35
N GLY A 345 -20.23 -9.25 0.85
CA GLY A 345 -20.71 -8.75 -0.44
C GLY A 345 -20.95 -7.25 -0.46
N GLN A 346 -21.29 -6.65 0.70
CA GLN A 346 -21.43 -5.20 0.84
C GLN A 346 -20.10 -4.49 0.64
N GLU A 347 -19.04 -5.01 1.27
CA GLU A 347 -17.71 -4.39 1.26
C GLU A 347 -16.95 -4.67 -0.04
N ARG A 348 -17.20 -5.81 -0.71
CA ARG A 348 -16.74 -6.00 -2.09
C ARG A 348 -17.35 -4.98 -3.05
N GLY A 349 -18.64 -4.72 -2.89
CA GLY A 349 -19.44 -4.02 -3.88
C GLY A 349 -19.24 -4.61 -5.30
N PRO A 350 -18.89 -3.79 -6.30
CA PRO A 350 -18.74 -4.18 -7.70
C PRO A 350 -17.35 -4.72 -8.08
N SER A 351 -16.37 -4.66 -7.16
CA SER A 351 -15.03 -5.22 -7.38
C SER A 351 -15.05 -6.75 -7.32
N ASP A 352 -13.96 -7.39 -7.70
CA ASP A 352 -13.61 -8.77 -7.35
C ASP A 352 -12.77 -8.87 -6.07
N HIS A 353 -12.31 -7.74 -5.54
CA HIS A 353 -11.60 -7.67 -4.26
C HIS A 353 -12.46 -7.07 -3.14
N VAL A 354 -12.13 -7.46 -1.90
CA VAL A 354 -12.63 -6.81 -0.68
C VAL A 354 -11.52 -5.98 -0.02
N PRO A 355 -11.85 -4.90 0.70
CA PRO A 355 -10.86 -4.10 1.41
C PRO A 355 -10.12 -4.89 2.50
N VAL A 356 -8.84 -4.57 2.67
CA VAL A 356 -8.02 -4.95 3.83
C VAL A 356 -7.68 -3.70 4.64
N PHE A 357 -7.43 -3.85 5.94
CA PHE A 357 -7.15 -2.72 6.80
C PHE A 357 -6.19 -3.04 7.92
N ALA A 358 -5.56 -1.99 8.46
CA ALA A 358 -4.88 -2.02 9.74
C ALA A 358 -5.08 -0.69 10.51
N THR A 359 -5.11 -0.80 11.83
CA THR A 359 -5.04 0.33 12.77
C THR A 359 -3.74 0.20 13.57
N LEU A 360 -2.89 1.24 13.55
CA LEU A 360 -1.69 1.35 14.37
C LEU A 360 -1.88 2.40 15.46
N GLU A 361 -1.22 2.25 16.61
CA GLU A 361 -1.27 3.18 17.75
C GLU A 361 0.13 3.68 18.13
N PHE A 362 0.27 5.00 18.20
CA PHE A 362 1.52 5.71 18.51
C PHE A 362 1.47 6.43 19.87
N GLY A 363 0.28 6.58 20.46
CA GLY A 363 0.05 7.18 21.79
C GLY A 363 0.44 6.22 22.92
N GLY A 364 1.24 6.74 23.84
CA GLY A 364 1.85 5.96 24.91
C GLY A 364 3.36 5.90 24.70
N GLY A 365 4.08 6.64 25.55
CA GLY A 365 5.50 6.37 25.75
C GLY A 365 5.66 4.87 25.94
N VAL A 366 6.59 4.28 25.21
CA VAL A 366 7.01 2.90 25.45
C VAL A 366 7.25 2.81 26.95
N LYS A 367 6.38 2.12 27.69
CA LYS A 367 6.74 1.70 29.03
C LYS A 367 7.86 0.72 28.77
N ASP A 368 9.09 1.21 28.88
CA ASP A 368 10.27 0.36 28.91
C ASP A 368 9.92 -0.78 29.85
N GLY A 369 9.91 -1.99 29.31
CA GLY A 369 9.75 -3.21 30.06
C GLY A 369 11.01 -3.44 30.88
N GLY A 370 11.33 -2.51 31.77
CA GLY A 370 12.28 -2.71 32.85
C GLY A 370 11.76 -3.89 33.65
N GLU A 371 12.36 -5.05 33.40
CA GLU A 371 12.32 -6.17 34.30
C GLU A 371 12.68 -5.64 35.68
N GLY A 372 11.65 -5.50 36.52
CA GLY A 372 11.82 -5.35 37.94
C GLY A 372 12.48 -6.62 38.44
N VAL A 373 13.81 -6.61 38.50
CA VAL A 373 14.59 -7.52 39.33
C VAL A 373 14.01 -7.42 40.73
N ARG A 374 13.23 -8.42 41.10
CA ARG A 374 12.87 -8.68 42.50
C ARG A 374 14.17 -9.04 43.21
N THR A 375 14.75 -8.07 43.91
CA THR A 375 15.70 -8.37 44.98
C THR A 375 14.95 -9.08 46.08
N GLU A 376 15.14 -10.39 46.17
CA GLU A 376 14.77 -11.16 47.35
C GLU A 376 15.70 -10.77 48.51
N ASP A 377 15.07 -10.48 49.64
CA ASP A 377 15.70 -10.32 50.94
C ASP A 377 16.46 -11.60 51.33
N SER A 378 17.78 -11.51 51.48
CA SER A 378 18.55 -12.48 52.25
C SER A 378 19.27 -11.80 53.41
N LYS A 379 18.77 -12.13 54.60
CA LYS A 379 19.34 -11.87 55.93
C LYS A 379 20.81 -12.29 56.01
N GLY A 380 21.53 -11.54 56.83
CA GLY A 380 22.99 -11.54 56.87
C GLY A 380 23.68 -12.75 57.49
N HIS A 381 24.99 -12.77 57.25
CA HIS A 381 25.96 -13.40 58.11
C HIS A 381 27.28 -12.60 58.09
N SER A 382 27.83 -12.47 59.27
CA SER A 382 28.99 -11.70 59.68
C SER A 382 30.33 -12.27 59.23
N GLY A 383 31.31 -11.39 59.01
CA GLY A 383 32.68 -11.57 59.51
C GLY A 383 33.77 -11.71 58.46
N GLY A 384 34.85 -10.92 58.62
CA GLY A 384 36.17 -11.30 58.11
C GLY A 384 37.01 -10.18 57.50
N LYS A 385 37.86 -9.56 58.31
CA LYS A 385 39.02 -8.72 57.94
C LYS A 385 40.00 -9.44 56.98
N ARG A 386 40.64 -8.67 56.08
CA ARG A 386 42.12 -8.49 55.86
C ARG A 386 42.33 -7.74 54.53
N GLU A 387 42.91 -6.54 54.48
CA GLU A 387 44.33 -6.14 54.55
C GLU A 387 45.15 -6.38 53.26
N ALA A 388 45.66 -5.26 52.69
CA ALA A 388 46.76 -5.09 51.71
C ALA A 388 46.61 -5.84 50.35
N ASP A 389 47.16 -5.43 49.21
CA ASP A 389 48.46 -4.82 48.95
C ASP A 389 48.51 -4.20 47.52
N SER A 390 49.47 -3.30 47.37
CA SER A 390 50.07 -2.59 46.22
C SER A 390 50.08 -3.23 44.82
N GLY A 391 50.23 -2.36 43.81
CA GLY A 391 50.67 -2.77 42.48
C GLY A 391 50.54 -1.70 41.40
N ARG A 392 51.65 -1.00 41.13
CA ARG A 392 51.86 0.10 40.19
C ARG A 392 52.33 -0.43 38.82
N GLU A 393 52.34 0.48 37.84
CA GLU A 393 53.10 0.50 36.57
C GLU A 393 52.36 0.01 35.30
N ASP A 394 52.04 0.90 34.37
CA ASP A 394 52.88 1.54 33.32
C ASP A 394 53.22 0.58 32.17
N ARG A 395 52.74 0.89 30.96
CA ARG A 395 53.57 1.10 29.75
C ARG A 395 52.75 1.34 28.49
N SER A 396 53.05 2.50 27.93
CA SER A 396 52.91 2.98 26.56
C SER A 396 53.49 2.05 25.47
N HIS A 397 52.83 1.99 24.31
CA HIS A 397 53.36 1.92 22.94
C HIS A 397 52.22 2.39 22.01
N GLY A 398 52.35 3.22 20.98
CA GLY A 398 53.50 3.72 20.24
C GLY A 398 53.30 3.46 18.73
N SER A 399 53.34 4.53 17.93
CA SER A 399 53.39 4.62 16.44
C SER A 399 52.13 4.30 15.63
N GLN A 400 51.60 5.21 14.80
CA GLN A 400 52.13 5.89 13.60
C GLN A 400 52.45 4.95 12.42
N ASN A 401 51.70 5.13 11.34
CA ASN A 401 52.07 5.05 9.91
C ASN A 401 50.89 5.66 9.14
N ASP A 402 50.98 6.89 8.65
CA ASP A 402 51.56 7.31 7.35
C ASP A 402 50.73 6.94 6.12
N ARG A 403 50.25 8.01 5.47
CA ARG A 403 50.20 8.31 4.01
C ARG A 403 49.56 7.28 3.06
N GLU A 404 48.56 7.73 2.32
CA GLU A 404 48.81 8.21 0.95
C GLU A 404 47.61 8.98 0.37
N GLU A 405 47.96 10.17 -0.12
CA GLU A 405 47.15 11.15 -0.82
C GLU A 405 47.44 10.95 -2.32
N THR A 406 46.42 10.74 -3.14
CA THR A 406 46.58 10.80 -4.61
C THR A 406 45.58 11.75 -5.20
N GLN A 407 46.06 12.98 -5.42
CA GLN A 407 45.55 13.90 -6.42
C GLN A 407 46.04 13.44 -7.80
N SER A 408 45.15 13.44 -8.80
CA SER A 408 45.56 13.55 -10.21
C SER A 408 44.69 14.61 -10.89
N GLN A 409 45.33 15.73 -11.22
CA GLN A 409 44.85 16.74 -12.17
C GLN A 409 45.24 16.37 -13.60
N GLY A 410 44.49 16.91 -14.56
CA GLY A 410 44.88 17.11 -15.95
C GLY A 410 44.03 16.33 -16.96
N GLN A 411 43.64 16.86 -18.12
CA GLN A 411 43.82 18.19 -18.70
C GLN A 411 42.92 18.26 -19.95
N ASP A 412 42.72 19.49 -20.42
CA ASP A 412 42.06 19.98 -21.63
C ASP A 412 41.93 19.10 -22.89
N GLY A 413 40.87 19.36 -23.66
CA GLY A 413 40.73 18.93 -25.05
C GLY A 413 39.54 19.58 -25.75
N THR A 414 39.80 20.70 -26.44
CA THR A 414 38.84 21.56 -27.14
C THR A 414 38.40 21.04 -28.52
N SER A 415 37.21 21.52 -28.95
CA SER A 415 36.84 21.87 -30.34
C SER A 415 36.61 20.75 -31.40
N ARG A 416 35.38 20.67 -31.96
CA ARG A 416 34.94 21.35 -33.21
C ARG A 416 33.65 20.76 -33.86
N LYS A 417 32.93 21.67 -34.52
CA LYS A 417 32.12 21.56 -35.77
C LYS A 417 30.62 21.18 -35.72
N ARG A 418 29.82 22.25 -35.84
CA ARG A 418 28.72 22.52 -36.81
C ARG A 418 28.29 21.38 -37.76
N SER A 419 26.98 21.16 -37.85
CA SER A 419 26.27 21.19 -39.14
C SER A 419 24.80 21.61 -38.98
N ARG A 420 24.42 22.63 -39.76
CA ARG A 420 23.05 23.04 -40.07
C ARG A 420 22.38 21.97 -40.93
N PHE A 421 21.07 21.78 -40.79
CA PHE A 421 20.20 21.50 -41.94
C PHE A 421 18.85 22.18 -41.73
N SER A 422 18.39 22.79 -42.81
CA SER A 422 17.17 23.57 -42.97
C SER A 422 16.27 22.89 -44.00
N ASN A 423 14.96 23.08 -43.80
CA ASN A 423 13.88 23.16 -44.79
C ASN A 423 13.36 21.90 -45.50
N GLY A 424 12.03 21.86 -45.58
CA GLY A 424 11.27 21.02 -46.51
C GLY A 424 9.76 21.08 -46.24
N VAL A 425 9.12 22.17 -46.65
CA VAL A 425 7.67 22.29 -46.84
C VAL A 425 7.29 21.52 -48.10
N SER A 426 6.22 20.72 -48.03
CA SER A 426 5.26 20.43 -49.10
C SER A 426 3.97 19.91 -48.46
#